data_AF-A0A8J3UQ88-F1
#
_entry.id   AF-A0A8J3UQ88-F1
#
_cell.length_a   1.000
_cell.length_b   1.000
_cell.length_c   1.000
_cell.angle_alpha   90.00
_cell.angle_beta   90.00
_cell.angle_gamma   90.00
#
_symmetry.space_group_name_H-M   'P 1'
#
loop_
_entity.id
_entity.type
_entity.pdbx_description
1 polymer ?
#
loop_
_entity_poly.entity_id
_entity_poly.type
_entity_poly.pdbx_seq_one_letter_code
_entity_poly.pdbx_strand_id
1 'polypeptide(L)'
;MFDVTATKDWANCSARASVTVDGETLLNDVPVTYLLFLEKQLVDLHTFISKLPTLDPSETWTLDENTDTWRTEPVKTTRTKKVPRNHVLAEATDKHPAQVQVYNEDVVVGYWTKVTFSGALPQRRVNELLGRVQKLQDAVKYAREEANGTEVVDRRIGDAVFGYLLG
;
A
#
# COMPACT_ATOMS: atom_id res chain seq x y z
N MET A 1 16.20 28.50 -37.24
CA MET A 1 15.01 27.93 -36.57
C MET A 1 14.74 26.50 -37.03
N PHE A 2 14.53 26.25 -38.34
CA PHE A 2 14.27 24.92 -38.90
C PHE A 2 15.30 23.84 -38.51
N ASP A 3 16.59 24.11 -38.73
CA ASP A 3 17.68 23.18 -38.38
C ASP A 3 17.70 22.85 -36.89
N VAL A 4 17.64 23.86 -36.03
CA VAL A 4 17.70 23.68 -34.57
C VAL A 4 16.52 22.85 -34.06
N THR A 5 15.31 23.07 -34.59
CA THR A 5 14.14 22.27 -34.22
C THR A 5 14.28 20.83 -34.70
N ALA A 6 14.71 20.63 -35.95
CA ALA A 6 14.93 19.29 -36.50
C ALA A 6 16.02 18.52 -35.76
N THR A 7 17.15 19.16 -35.45
CA THR A 7 18.22 18.57 -34.64
C THR A 7 17.68 18.04 -33.31
N LYS A 8 16.82 18.81 -32.62
CA LYS A 8 16.20 18.38 -31.35
C LYS A 8 15.22 17.23 -31.53
N ASP A 9 14.32 17.34 -32.51
CA ASP A 9 13.26 16.34 -32.71
C ASP A 9 13.85 14.98 -33.16
N TRP A 10 14.85 14.98 -34.04
CA TRP A 10 15.55 13.76 -34.42
C TRP A 10 16.34 13.15 -33.27
N ALA A 11 17.01 13.98 -32.45
CA ALA A 11 17.71 13.51 -31.26
C ALA A 11 16.75 12.85 -30.26
N ASN A 12 15.56 13.43 -30.07
CA ASN A 12 14.51 12.84 -29.23
C ASN A 12 14.02 11.47 -29.76
N CYS A 13 14.03 11.24 -31.07
CA CYS A 13 13.67 9.94 -31.67
C CYS A 13 14.73 8.86 -31.43
N SER A 14 16.00 9.23 -31.35
CA SER A 14 17.13 8.31 -31.12
C SER A 14 17.51 8.16 -29.65
N ALA A 15 17.09 9.08 -28.78
CA ALA A 15 17.36 9.03 -27.34
C ALA A 15 16.64 7.84 -26.70
N ARG A 16 17.40 6.79 -26.40
CA ARG A 16 16.91 5.54 -25.81
C ARG A 16 17.87 5.03 -24.74
N ALA A 17 17.34 4.29 -23.78
CA ALA A 17 18.13 3.59 -22.77
C ALA A 17 17.39 2.36 -22.26
N SER A 18 18.14 1.43 -21.66
CA SER A 18 17.59 0.23 -21.04
C SER A 18 17.40 0.43 -19.54
N VAL A 19 16.30 -0.08 -18.98
CA VAL A 19 16.01 -0.03 -17.55
C VAL A 19 16.50 -1.32 -16.90
N THR A 20 17.53 -1.22 -16.06
CA THR A 20 18.11 -2.35 -15.33
C THR A 20 17.86 -2.20 -13.83
N VAL A 21 17.29 -3.23 -13.20
CA VAL A 21 16.99 -3.27 -11.76
C VAL A 21 17.71 -4.48 -11.16
N ASP A 22 18.46 -4.27 -10.08
CA ASP A 22 19.20 -5.34 -9.37
C ASP A 22 20.09 -6.21 -10.31
N GLY A 23 20.59 -5.63 -11.41
CA GLY A 23 21.43 -6.31 -12.41
C GLY A 23 20.67 -7.03 -13.52
N GLU A 24 19.34 -7.02 -13.50
CA GLU A 24 18.49 -7.60 -14.55
C GLU A 24 17.86 -6.48 -15.40
N THR A 25 18.02 -6.56 -16.72
CA THR A 25 17.42 -5.60 -17.65
C THR A 25 15.95 -5.93 -17.86
N LEU A 26 15.07 -5.11 -17.30
CA LEU A 26 13.61 -5.28 -17.38
C LEU A 26 13.04 -4.75 -18.68
N LEU A 27 13.55 -3.63 -19.17
CA LEU A 27 13.12 -2.99 -20.41
C LEU A 27 14.35 -2.64 -21.24
N ASN A 28 14.35 -3.04 -22.51
CA ASN A 28 15.46 -2.81 -23.43
C ASN A 28 15.13 -1.69 -24.42
N ASP A 29 16.11 -0.83 -24.70
CA ASP A 29 16.07 0.19 -25.76
C ASP A 29 14.79 1.07 -25.75
N VAL A 30 14.49 1.64 -24.58
CA VAL A 30 13.25 2.37 -24.34
C VAL A 30 13.42 3.85 -24.70
N PRO A 31 12.52 4.45 -25.51
CA PRO A 31 12.54 5.87 -25.82
C PRO A 31 12.40 6.77 -24.59
N VAL A 32 13.14 7.89 -24.57
CA VAL A 32 13.14 8.85 -23.46
C VAL A 32 11.74 9.40 -23.13
N THR A 33 10.89 9.56 -24.14
CA THR A 33 9.50 10.02 -23.99
C THR A 33 8.66 9.02 -23.19
N TYR A 34 8.89 7.72 -23.39
CA TYR A 34 8.23 6.67 -22.63
C TYR A 34 8.79 6.56 -21.22
N LEU A 35 10.10 6.74 -21.02
CA LEU A 35 10.71 6.79 -19.68
C LEU A 35 10.12 7.93 -18.83
N LEU A 36 9.88 9.11 -19.41
CA LEU A 36 9.18 10.22 -18.74
C LEU A 36 7.76 9.86 -18.32
N PHE A 37 7.00 9.21 -19.21
CA PHE A 37 5.67 8.71 -18.89
C PHE A 37 5.73 7.69 -17.74
N LEU A 38 6.65 6.74 -17.81
CA LEU A 38 6.79 5.66 -16.86
C LEU A 38 7.21 6.17 -15.48
N GLU A 39 8.11 7.15 -15.41
CA GLU A 39 8.45 7.84 -14.15
C GLU A 39 7.21 8.44 -13.47
N LYS A 40 6.35 9.14 -14.22
CA LYS A 40 5.11 9.70 -13.68
C LYS A 40 4.15 8.59 -13.20
N GLN A 41 3.95 7.55 -14.00
CA GLN A 41 3.06 6.44 -13.62
C GLN A 41 3.56 5.68 -12.39
N LEU A 42 4.87 5.55 -12.21
CA LEU A 42 5.43 4.92 -11.02
C LEU A 42 5.23 5.78 -9.77
N VAL A 43 5.20 7.11 -9.88
CA VAL A 43 4.82 7.99 -8.75
C VAL A 43 3.37 7.75 -8.35
N ASP A 44 2.46 7.64 -9.33
CA ASP A 44 1.05 7.34 -9.07
C ASP A 44 0.91 5.95 -8.43
N LEU A 45 1.65 4.94 -8.91
CA LEU A 45 1.64 3.59 -8.37
C LEU A 45 2.21 3.53 -6.94
N HIS A 46 3.31 4.23 -6.68
CA HIS A 46 3.87 4.36 -5.33
C HIS A 46 2.84 4.97 -4.38
N THR A 47 2.17 6.04 -4.80
CA THR A 47 1.13 6.70 -4.03
C THR A 47 -0.03 5.75 -3.76
N PHE A 48 -0.50 5.02 -4.76
CA PHE A 48 -1.56 4.02 -4.62
C PHE A 48 -1.18 2.95 -3.59
N ILE A 49 0.01 2.36 -3.71
CA ILE A 49 0.49 1.31 -2.80
C ILE A 49 0.64 1.86 -1.37
N SER A 50 1.10 3.09 -1.20
CA SER A 50 1.24 3.73 0.12
C SER A 50 -0.10 3.94 0.84
N LYS A 51 -1.22 3.92 0.11
CA LYS A 51 -2.57 4.10 0.62
C LYS A 51 -3.33 2.79 0.79
N LEU A 52 -2.71 1.64 0.49
CA LEU A 52 -3.35 0.34 0.71
C LEU A 52 -3.66 0.14 2.20
N PRO A 53 -4.87 -0.36 2.53
CA PRO A 53 -5.22 -0.64 3.91
C PRO A 53 -4.33 -1.75 4.47
N THR A 54 -3.87 -1.58 5.70
CA THR A 54 -3.03 -2.55 6.41
C THR A 54 -3.76 -3.15 7.60
N LEU A 55 -3.36 -4.37 7.97
CA LEU A 55 -3.91 -5.06 9.14
C LEU A 55 -3.60 -4.30 10.43
N ASP A 56 -4.57 -4.26 11.34
CA ASP A 56 -4.40 -3.61 12.65
C ASP A 56 -3.32 -4.35 13.45
N PRO A 57 -2.23 -3.68 13.86
CA PRO A 57 -1.16 -4.30 14.64
C PRO A 57 -1.58 -4.70 16.06
N SER A 58 -2.74 -4.27 16.53
CA SER A 58 -3.28 -4.59 17.86
C SER A 58 -3.91 -5.98 17.94
N GLU A 59 -4.19 -6.60 16.79
CA GLU A 59 -4.79 -7.94 16.70
C GLU A 59 -3.79 -8.95 16.09
N THR A 60 -3.87 -10.21 16.53
CA THR A 60 -3.12 -11.30 15.91
C THR A 60 -3.91 -11.86 14.74
N TRP A 61 -3.36 -11.70 13.54
CA TRP A 61 -3.99 -12.14 12.30
C TRP A 61 -3.37 -13.44 11.78
N THR A 62 -4.22 -14.34 11.33
CA THR A 62 -3.86 -15.59 10.67
C THR A 62 -4.52 -15.65 9.30
N LEU A 63 -3.80 -16.10 8.28
CA LEU A 63 -4.35 -16.25 6.94
C LEU A 63 -5.22 -17.50 6.88
N ASP A 64 -6.46 -17.36 6.44
CA ASP A 64 -7.37 -18.48 6.17
C ASP A 64 -7.40 -18.76 4.66
N GLU A 65 -6.72 -19.82 4.24
CA GLU A 65 -6.61 -20.23 2.83
C GLU A 65 -7.95 -20.61 2.20
N ASN A 66 -8.98 -20.92 2.99
CA ASN A 66 -10.30 -21.25 2.43
C ASN A 66 -11.07 -20.02 1.96
N THR A 67 -10.79 -18.86 2.58
CA THR A 67 -11.52 -17.62 2.33
C THR A 67 -10.65 -16.53 1.73
N ASP A 68 -9.34 -16.78 1.58
CA ASP A 68 -8.33 -15.80 1.16
C ASP A 68 -8.39 -14.50 1.98
N THR A 69 -8.76 -14.61 3.27
CA THR A 69 -8.84 -13.46 4.19
C THR A 69 -8.01 -13.67 5.45
N TRP A 70 -7.64 -12.56 6.08
CA TRP A 70 -7.03 -12.57 7.41
C TRP A 70 -8.12 -12.66 8.47
N ARG A 71 -7.91 -13.54 9.45
CA ARG A 71 -8.83 -13.79 10.54
C ARG A 71 -8.12 -13.67 11.89
N THR A 72 -8.79 -13.08 12.87
CA THR A 72 -8.28 -13.02 14.25
C THR A 72 -8.57 -14.28 15.05
N GLU A 73 -7.78 -14.50 16.10
CA GLU A 73 -8.10 -15.51 17.10
C GLU A 73 -9.44 -15.19 17.79
N PRO A 74 -10.30 -16.21 18.05
CA PRO A 74 -11.59 -15.98 18.67
C PRO A 74 -11.47 -15.40 20.08
N VAL A 75 -11.89 -14.15 20.26
CA VAL A 75 -11.92 -13.50 21.58
C VAL A 75 -13.22 -13.86 22.27
N LYS A 76 -13.14 -14.50 23.44
CA LYS A 76 -14.29 -14.84 24.28
C LYS A 76 -14.49 -13.81 25.38
N THR A 77 -15.65 -13.19 25.43
CA THR A 77 -16.04 -12.29 26.52
C THR A 77 -17.21 -12.89 27.30
N THR A 78 -17.16 -12.77 28.63
CA THR A 78 -18.22 -13.28 29.50
C THR A 78 -19.36 -12.28 29.57
N ARG A 79 -20.59 -12.78 29.49
CA ARG A 79 -21.78 -12.02 29.84
C ARG A 79 -22.17 -12.37 31.27
N THR A 80 -22.20 -11.39 32.15
CA THR A 80 -22.68 -11.56 33.53
C THR A 80 -24.11 -11.06 33.68
N LYS A 81 -24.82 -11.65 34.64
CA LYS A 81 -26.13 -11.19 35.09
C LYS A 81 -26.08 -11.04 36.60
N LYS A 82 -26.57 -9.90 37.10
CA LYS A 82 -26.77 -9.68 38.53
C LYS A 82 -27.93 -10.53 39.00
N VAL A 83 -27.65 -11.45 39.92
CA VAL A 83 -28.65 -12.27 40.59
C VAL A 83 -28.73 -11.77 42.04
N PRO A 84 -29.89 -11.28 42.50
CA PRO A 84 -30.05 -10.85 43.88
C PRO A 84 -29.98 -12.08 44.79
N ARG A 85 -29.09 -12.04 45.78
CA ARG A 85 -28.99 -13.03 46.85
C ARG A 85 -29.18 -12.36 48.20
N ASN A 86 -29.69 -13.15 49.14
CA ASN A 86 -30.05 -12.68 50.47
C ASN A 86 -28.90 -13.09 51.41
N HIS A 87 -28.13 -12.13 51.91
CA HIS A 87 -27.19 -12.38 52.99
C HIS A 87 -27.88 -12.10 54.32
N VAL A 88 -27.92 -13.09 55.20
CA VAL A 88 -28.38 -12.90 56.57
C VAL A 88 -27.18 -12.37 57.37
N LEU A 89 -27.18 -11.09 57.70
CA LEU A 89 -26.13 -10.45 58.50
C LEU A 89 -26.21 -10.88 59.98
N ALA A 90 -27.43 -11.06 60.47
CA ALA A 90 -27.72 -11.55 61.81
C ALA A 90 -28.91 -12.49 61.77
N GLU A 91 -28.74 -13.69 62.32
CA GLU A 91 -29.79 -14.70 62.41
C GLU A 91 -30.93 -14.23 63.34
N ALA A 92 -32.14 -14.73 63.10
CA ALA A 92 -33.28 -14.41 63.93
C ALA A 92 -33.05 -14.94 65.35
N THR A 93 -33.33 -14.11 66.36
CA THR A 93 -33.39 -14.53 67.77
C THR A 93 -34.85 -14.48 68.22
N ASP A 94 -35.19 -15.15 69.33
CA ASP A 94 -36.56 -15.18 69.87
C ASP A 94 -37.22 -13.80 70.03
N LYS A 95 -36.41 -12.74 70.18
CA LYS A 95 -36.91 -11.38 70.37
C LYS A 95 -36.78 -10.48 69.14
N HIS A 96 -35.92 -10.80 68.17
CA HIS A 96 -35.61 -9.90 67.04
C HIS A 96 -35.57 -10.65 65.70
N PRO A 97 -36.23 -10.13 64.65
CA PRO A 97 -36.20 -10.75 63.33
C PRO A 97 -34.81 -10.69 62.70
N ALA A 98 -34.54 -11.61 61.77
CA ALA A 98 -33.28 -11.67 61.05
C ALA A 98 -33.02 -10.36 60.28
N GLN A 99 -31.79 -9.86 60.37
CA GLN A 99 -31.35 -8.74 59.54
C GLN A 99 -30.83 -9.30 58.21
N VAL A 100 -31.61 -9.12 57.16
CA VAL A 100 -31.27 -9.61 55.82
C VAL A 100 -30.90 -8.44 54.93
N GLN A 101 -29.72 -8.49 54.33
CA GLN A 101 -29.29 -7.55 53.31
C GLN A 101 -29.32 -8.23 51.94
N VAL A 102 -29.97 -7.60 50.98
CA VAL A 102 -29.93 -8.04 49.58
C VAL A 102 -28.65 -7.49 48.97
N TYR A 103 -27.81 -8.37 48.43
CA TYR A 103 -26.67 -8.00 47.61
C TYR A 103 -26.77 -8.68 46.24
N ASN A 104 -26.17 -8.07 45.23
CA ASN A 104 -26.16 -8.62 43.88
C ASN A 104 -24.88 -9.41 43.67
N GLU A 105 -25.02 -10.66 43.29
CA GLU A 105 -23.89 -11.49 42.84
C GLU A 105 -23.86 -11.49 41.30
N ASP A 106 -22.70 -11.21 40.72
CA ASP A 106 -22.50 -11.27 39.26
C ASP A 106 -22.23 -12.72 38.85
N VAL A 107 -23.23 -13.38 38.26
CA VAL A 107 -23.11 -14.74 37.74
C VAL A 107 -22.85 -14.71 36.24
N VAL A 108 -21.86 -15.46 35.75
CA VAL A 108 -21.61 -15.63 34.31
C VAL A 108 -22.75 -16.44 33.69
N VAL A 109 -23.48 -15.84 32.75
CA VAL A 109 -24.65 -16.45 32.08
C VAL A 109 -24.37 -16.91 30.65
N GLY A 110 -23.17 -16.63 30.12
CA GLY A 110 -22.77 -17.11 28.81
C GLY A 110 -21.50 -16.44 28.29
N TYR A 111 -21.08 -16.84 27.09
CA TYR A 111 -19.89 -16.33 26.40
C TYR A 111 -20.29 -15.77 25.04
N TRP A 112 -19.77 -14.60 24.71
CA TRP A 112 -19.74 -14.08 23.34
C TRP A 112 -18.40 -14.43 22.73
N THR A 113 -18.41 -14.99 21.52
CA THR A 113 -17.18 -15.22 20.75
C THR A 113 -17.17 -14.26 19.57
N LYS A 114 -16.17 -13.39 19.50
CA LYS A 114 -15.97 -12.49 18.35
C LYS A 114 -14.78 -12.97 17.53
N VAL A 115 -14.96 -12.98 16.21
CA VAL A 115 -13.93 -13.23 15.21
C VAL A 115 -14.02 -12.10 14.20
N THR A 116 -12.90 -11.44 13.93
CA THR A 116 -12.81 -10.38 12.92
C THR A 116 -12.18 -10.95 11.65
N PHE A 117 -12.64 -10.48 10.49
CA PHE A 117 -12.10 -10.81 9.17
C PHE A 117 -11.63 -9.54 8.46
N SER A 118 -10.54 -9.62 7.72
CA SER A 118 -9.98 -8.50 6.97
C SER A 118 -9.36 -8.93 5.64
N GLY A 119 -9.60 -8.15 4.59
CA GLY A 119 -8.91 -8.25 3.30
C GLY A 119 -7.71 -7.32 3.17
N ALA A 120 -7.33 -6.62 4.25
CA ALA A 120 -6.18 -5.73 4.25
C ALA A 120 -4.86 -6.51 4.14
N LEU A 121 -3.80 -5.83 3.70
CA LEU A 121 -2.49 -6.45 3.53
C LEU A 121 -1.66 -6.36 4.83
N PRO A 122 -0.78 -7.34 5.10
CA PRO A 122 0.23 -7.18 6.14
C PRO A 122 1.13 -5.98 5.83
N GLN A 123 1.48 -5.19 6.85
CA GLN A 123 2.37 -4.03 6.70
C GLN A 123 3.69 -4.39 6.00
N ARG A 124 4.25 -5.56 6.34
CA ARG A 124 5.46 -6.08 5.70
C ARG A 124 5.31 -6.18 4.18
N ARG A 125 4.17 -6.69 3.70
CA ARG A 125 3.94 -6.87 2.26
C ARG A 125 3.84 -5.52 1.55
N VAL A 126 3.18 -4.54 2.16
CA VAL A 126 3.13 -3.18 1.63
C VAL A 126 4.53 -2.58 1.52
N ASN A 127 5.37 -2.74 2.56
CA ASN A 127 6.74 -2.25 2.55
C ASN A 127 7.60 -2.92 1.46
N GLU A 128 7.44 -4.24 1.24
CA GLU A 128 8.12 -4.95 0.16
C GLU A 128 7.73 -4.39 -1.23
N LEU A 129 6.44 -4.13 -1.45
CA LEU A 129 5.94 -3.55 -2.70
C LEU A 129 6.46 -2.12 -2.90
N LEU A 130 6.44 -1.28 -1.86
CA LEU A 130 6.99 0.08 -1.91
C LEU A 130 8.49 0.04 -2.24
N GLY A 131 9.26 -0.85 -1.61
CA GLY A 131 10.68 -1.01 -1.91
C GLY A 131 10.94 -1.41 -3.36
N ARG A 132 10.11 -2.31 -3.93
CA ARG A 132 10.22 -2.69 -5.36
C ARG A 132 9.90 -1.51 -6.29
N VAL A 133 8.86 -0.74 -6.00
CA VAL A 133 8.49 0.43 -6.80
C VAL A 133 9.57 1.49 -6.73
N GLN A 134 10.14 1.76 -5.56
CA GLN A 134 11.23 2.72 -5.39
C GLN A 134 12.46 2.32 -6.21
N LYS A 135 12.88 1.06 -6.13
CA LYS A 135 14.01 0.55 -6.94
C LYS A 135 13.77 0.75 -8.44
N LEU A 136 12.54 0.47 -8.90
CA LEU A 136 12.19 0.66 -10.29
C LEU A 136 12.17 2.14 -10.68
N GLN A 137 11.67 3.03 -9.82
CA GLN A 137 11.71 4.48 -10.04
C GLN A 137 13.14 4.98 -10.21
N ASP A 138 14.07 4.53 -9.36
CA ASP A 138 15.46 4.96 -9.42
C ASP A 138 16.16 4.46 -10.69
N ALA A 139 15.89 3.21 -11.09
CA ALA A 139 16.39 2.66 -12.36
C ALA A 139 15.85 3.40 -13.59
N VAL A 140 14.58 3.81 -13.57
CA VAL A 140 13.96 4.56 -14.67
C VAL A 140 14.53 5.97 -14.76
N LYS A 141 14.79 6.63 -13.63
CA LYS A 141 15.46 7.93 -13.60
C LYS A 141 16.86 7.84 -14.19
N TYR A 142 17.62 6.82 -13.81
CA TYR A 142 18.95 6.58 -14.36
C TYR A 142 18.90 6.36 -15.88
N ALA A 143 18.02 5.48 -16.34
CA ALA A 143 17.83 5.24 -17.78
C ALA A 143 17.41 6.53 -18.52
N ARG A 144 16.57 7.37 -17.92
CA ARG A 144 16.16 8.65 -18.50
C ARG A 144 17.35 9.60 -18.65
N GLU A 145 18.22 9.66 -17.65
CA GLU A 145 19.44 10.47 -17.70
C GLU A 145 20.40 9.97 -18.78
N GLU A 146 20.59 8.65 -18.87
CA GLU A 146 21.40 8.00 -19.92
C GLU A 146 20.85 8.31 -21.32
N ALA A 147 19.55 8.14 -21.53
CA ALA A 147 18.90 8.44 -22.83
C ALA A 147 19.08 9.91 -23.23
N ASN A 148 18.97 10.84 -22.28
CA ASN A 148 19.19 12.27 -22.54
C ASN A 148 20.66 12.63 -22.80
N GLY A 149 21.61 11.77 -22.41
CA GLY A 149 23.03 11.92 -22.70
C GLY A 149 23.42 11.57 -24.15
N THR A 150 22.47 11.12 -24.97
CA THR A 150 22.73 10.73 -26.37
C THR A 150 23.28 11.90 -27.18
N GLU A 151 24.32 11.63 -27.98
CA GLU A 151 24.95 12.63 -28.83
C GLU A 151 23.97 13.20 -29.86
N VAL A 152 23.91 14.52 -29.95
CA VAL A 152 22.99 15.24 -30.83
C VAL A 152 23.67 15.46 -32.18
N VAL A 153 23.13 14.83 -33.23
CA VAL A 153 23.60 15.01 -34.61
C VAL A 153 22.92 16.22 -35.24
N ASP A 154 23.72 17.21 -35.64
CA ASP A 154 23.21 18.43 -36.27
C ASP A 154 22.51 18.14 -37.62
N ARG A 155 21.32 18.70 -37.80
CA ARG A 155 20.47 18.54 -38.99
C ARG A 155 20.34 19.86 -39.72
N ARG A 156 20.86 19.90 -40.95
CA ARG A 156 20.75 21.03 -41.88
C ARG A 156 19.69 20.73 -42.93
N ILE A 157 18.43 21.01 -42.59
CA ILE A 157 17.27 20.77 -43.46
C ILE A 157 16.63 22.06 -43.96
N GLY A 158 16.94 23.20 -43.33
CA GLY A 158 16.43 24.51 -43.70
C GLY A 158 16.76 24.84 -45.14
N ASP A 159 17.97 24.53 -45.60
CA ASP A 159 18.39 24.77 -46.99
C ASP A 159 17.52 24.01 -48.00
N ALA A 160 17.12 22.77 -47.68
CA ALA A 160 16.23 22.01 -48.56
C ALA A 160 14.81 22.60 -48.58
N VAL A 161 14.30 23.06 -47.43
CA VAL A 161 12.98 23.69 -47.33
C VAL A 161 12.96 25.03 -48.06
N PHE A 162 13.96 25.88 -47.84
CA PHE A 162 14.05 27.18 -48.50
C PHE A 162 14.42 27.06 -49.97
N GLY A 163 15.26 26.11 -50.37
CA GLY A 163 15.53 25.83 -51.78
C GLY A 163 14.26 25.42 -52.53
N TYR A 164 13.39 24.63 -51.92
CA TYR A 164 12.09 24.32 -52.52
C TYR A 164 11.15 25.54 -52.60
N LEU A 165 11.09 26.35 -51.54
CA LEU A 165 10.15 27.48 -51.45
C LEU A 165 10.59 28.74 -52.22
N LEU A 166 11.90 28.99 -52.31
CA LEU A 166 12.47 30.26 -52.78
C LEU A 166 13.34 30.12 -54.03
N GLY A 167 13.75 28.90 -54.41
CA GLY A 167 14.61 28.64 -55.56
C GLY A 167 16.09 28.68 -55.23
#